data_AF-A0A6G6XBF3-F1
#
_entry.id   AF-A0A6G6XBF3-F1
#
_cell.length_a   1.000
_cell.length_b   1.000
_cell.length_c   1.000
_cell.angle_alpha   90.00
_cell.angle_beta   90.00
_cell.angle_gamma   90.00
#
_symmetry.space_group_name_H-M   'P 1'
#
loop_
_entity.id
_entity.type
_entity.pdbx_description
1 polymer ?
#
loop_
_entity_poly.entity_id
_entity_poly.type
_entity_poly.pdbx_seq_one_letter_code
_entity_poly.pdbx_strand_id
1 'polypeptide(L)'
;MIARWLAAIGLTLSALPLQAQAPDPDWRGVFKGTIGRHQVVACLDRENYGNAGRGTYYYMRHLKLIALKAGDPPGNWREQADARDWDNQNAPIWSLTKVDAAGLSGTWSDQGKALPIRLERVELQDPEGWTLCDDPAFLGPRVKPAEFDSVPGRVGSFDYMRLDYRTPEHFADSVAISGFTFEPREPGDKAILATFAERLPKGVVEDDYIQCVAGAAVVSGFDGDYQEELTPHFANSAFLDVQVTMGDYCGGAYPNFGIWHRVFDRATGEEVDLTTWFTADAFTVTDWGSPQASENLRAIAVAQWPKDEDPECVETALYEPGWRLGLSAEGLLASPALPHVAAACEIWTTIPWDQVEPFLSDKGREERARLR
;
A
#
# COMPACT_ATOMS: atom_id res chain seq x y z
N MET A 1 -71.00 -24.44 -13.80
CA MET A 1 -69.54 -24.41 -14.06
C MET A 1 -69.22 -22.99 -14.52
N ILE A 2 -68.41 -22.13 -13.91
CA ILE A 2 -67.43 -22.17 -12.82
C ILE A 2 -67.41 -20.74 -12.23
N ALA A 3 -67.45 -20.59 -10.91
CA ALA A 3 -67.32 -19.32 -10.23
C ALA A 3 -65.83 -18.98 -10.03
N ARG A 4 -65.41 -17.78 -10.42
CA ARG A 4 -64.05 -17.25 -10.21
C ARG A 4 -63.97 -16.54 -8.85
N TRP A 5 -63.12 -17.05 -7.98
CA TRP A 5 -62.69 -16.39 -6.74
C TRP A 5 -61.43 -15.56 -7.01
N LEU A 6 -61.45 -14.28 -6.62
CA LEU A 6 -60.28 -13.42 -6.51
C LEU A 6 -59.81 -13.46 -5.04
N ALA A 7 -58.64 -14.02 -4.79
CA ALA A 7 -57.97 -13.91 -3.49
C ALA A 7 -56.97 -12.76 -3.55
N ALA A 8 -57.20 -11.73 -2.74
CA ALA A 8 -56.24 -10.64 -2.52
C ALA A 8 -55.25 -11.08 -1.44
N ILE A 9 -53.97 -11.21 -1.80
CA ILE A 9 -52.87 -11.43 -0.87
C ILE A 9 -52.39 -10.05 -0.41
N GLY A 10 -52.67 -9.70 0.84
CA GLY A 10 -52.12 -8.51 1.49
C GLY A 10 -50.68 -8.77 1.93
N LEU A 11 -49.71 -8.09 1.30
CA LEU A 11 -48.33 -8.01 1.77
C LEU A 11 -48.25 -6.99 2.92
N THR A 12 -48.03 -7.47 4.14
CA THR A 12 -47.63 -6.64 5.28
C THR A 12 -46.11 -6.43 5.25
N LEU A 13 -45.65 -5.27 4.76
CA LEU A 13 -44.27 -4.81 4.96
C LEU A 13 -44.03 -4.61 6.47
N SER A 14 -43.18 -5.44 7.05
CA SER A 14 -42.67 -5.25 8.40
C SER A 14 -41.48 -4.30 8.31
N ALA A 15 -41.65 -3.04 8.71
CA ALA A 15 -40.55 -2.10 8.85
C ALA A 15 -39.64 -2.56 10.00
N LEU A 16 -38.45 -3.05 9.68
CA LEU A 16 -37.42 -3.28 10.68
C LEU A 16 -37.01 -1.93 11.27
N PRO A 17 -36.90 -1.80 12.61
CA PRO A 17 -36.40 -0.57 13.21
C PRO A 17 -34.95 -0.36 12.76
N LEU A 18 -34.67 0.79 12.11
CA LEU A 18 -33.30 1.29 11.97
C LEU A 18 -32.73 1.41 13.39
N GLN A 19 -31.72 0.62 13.72
CA GLN A 19 -30.91 0.88 14.90
C GLN A 19 -30.13 2.16 14.63
N ALA A 20 -30.50 3.25 15.29
CA ALA A 20 -29.72 4.48 15.27
C ALA A 20 -28.34 4.19 15.89
N GLN A 21 -27.28 4.47 15.14
CA GLN A 21 -25.92 4.46 15.69
C GLN A 21 -25.86 5.43 16.88
N ALA A 22 -25.23 4.99 17.97
CA ALA A 22 -24.97 5.87 19.11
C ALA A 22 -24.13 7.07 18.64
N PRO A 23 -24.43 8.29 19.11
CA PRO A 23 -23.66 9.47 18.73
C PRO A 23 -22.20 9.29 19.11
N ASP A 24 -21.31 9.86 18.31
CA ASP A 24 -19.90 9.83 18.61
C ASP A 24 -19.59 10.53 19.93
N PRO A 25 -18.60 10.02 20.69
CA PRO A 25 -18.23 10.64 21.93
C PRO A 25 -17.54 11.98 21.70
N ASP A 26 -17.76 12.95 22.58
CA ASP A 26 -17.23 14.32 22.48
C ASP A 26 -15.69 14.40 22.45
N TRP A 27 -14.99 13.32 22.79
CA TRP A 27 -13.52 13.24 22.70
C TRP A 27 -13.02 12.83 21.31
N ARG A 28 -13.87 12.23 20.46
CA ARG A 28 -13.49 11.77 19.12
C ARG A 28 -13.18 12.98 18.24
N GLY A 29 -12.02 13.03 17.59
CA GLY A 29 -11.60 14.18 16.77
C GLY A 29 -10.10 14.35 16.62
N VAL A 30 -9.73 15.32 15.77
CA VAL A 30 -8.39 15.88 15.68
C VAL A 30 -8.30 17.16 16.51
N PHE A 31 -7.23 17.32 17.26
CA PHE A 31 -7.00 18.42 18.17
C PHE A 31 -5.58 18.95 18.06
N LYS A 32 -5.41 20.26 18.28
CA LYS A 32 -4.13 20.94 18.28
C LYS A 32 -3.98 21.79 19.53
N GLY A 33 -2.79 21.85 20.10
CA GLY A 33 -2.54 22.71 21.24
C GLY A 33 -1.25 22.37 21.95
N THR A 34 -1.30 22.23 23.27
CA THR A 34 -0.10 22.02 24.09
C THR A 34 -0.24 20.97 25.18
N ILE A 35 0.88 20.31 25.46
CA ILE A 35 1.16 19.62 26.71
C ILE A 35 2.28 20.39 27.42
N GLY A 36 1.94 21.08 28.52
CA GLY A 36 2.82 22.03 29.16
C GLY A 36 3.14 23.21 28.24
N ARG A 37 4.35 23.22 27.67
CA ARG A 37 4.82 24.24 26.72
C ARG A 37 5.03 23.69 25.31
N HIS A 38 4.86 22.38 25.14
CA HIS A 38 5.19 21.68 23.91
C HIS A 38 3.97 21.62 23.02
N GLN A 39 4.10 22.07 21.78
CA GLN A 39 3.01 21.99 20.80
C GLN A 39 2.80 20.55 20.35
N VAL A 40 1.54 20.13 20.31
CA VAL A 40 1.13 18.79 19.88
C VAL A 40 -0.05 18.85 18.92
N VAL A 41 -0.17 17.80 18.12
CA VAL A 41 -1.40 17.45 17.39
C VAL A 41 -1.78 16.04 17.85
N ALA A 42 -3.05 15.87 18.21
CA ALA A 42 -3.60 14.61 18.68
C ALA A 42 -4.80 14.23 17.83
N CYS A 43 -4.94 12.95 17.55
CA CYS A 43 -6.11 12.38 16.93
C CYS A 43 -6.63 11.26 17.83
N LEU A 44 -7.90 11.36 18.22
CA LEU A 44 -8.59 10.38 19.05
C LEU A 44 -9.76 9.82 18.26
N ASP A 45 -9.81 8.50 18.11
CA ASP A 45 -10.83 7.80 17.34
C ASP A 45 -11.38 6.59 18.11
N ARG A 46 -12.45 6.00 17.60
CA ARG A 46 -12.95 4.71 18.09
C ARG A 46 -12.27 3.59 17.33
N GLU A 47 -12.00 2.49 18.02
CA GLU A 47 -11.57 1.26 17.35
C GLU A 47 -12.69 0.79 16.41
N ASN A 48 -12.41 0.67 15.11
CA ASN A 48 -13.41 0.27 14.09
C ASN A 48 -14.04 -1.12 14.35
N TYR A 49 -13.46 -1.93 15.25
CA TYR A 49 -13.92 -3.26 15.62
C TYR A 49 -14.31 -3.40 17.11
N GLY A 50 -14.41 -2.29 17.86
CA GLY A 50 -14.65 -2.30 19.30
C GLY A 50 -15.26 -1.01 19.84
N ASN A 51 -15.58 -1.01 21.13
CA ASN A 51 -16.05 0.21 21.82
C ASN A 51 -14.93 0.94 22.58
N ALA A 52 -13.68 0.50 22.45
CA ALA A 52 -12.54 1.14 23.08
C ALA A 52 -12.07 2.34 22.25
N GLY A 53 -11.69 3.43 22.94
CA GLY A 53 -11.05 4.57 22.31
C GLY A 53 -9.58 4.29 22.01
N ARG A 54 -9.15 4.62 20.80
CA ARG A 54 -7.75 4.62 20.37
C ARG A 54 -7.37 6.05 19.99
N GLY A 55 -6.08 6.32 20.00
CA GLY A 55 -5.62 7.60 19.51
C GLY A 55 -4.12 7.57 19.30
N THR A 56 -3.65 8.63 18.69
CA THR A 56 -2.24 8.89 18.57
C THR A 56 -2.02 10.40 18.63
N TYR A 57 -0.85 10.81 19.08
CA TYR A 57 -0.47 12.20 19.02
C TYR A 57 1.02 12.30 18.73
N TYR A 58 1.47 13.49 18.36
CA TYR A 58 2.88 13.76 18.20
C TYR A 58 3.21 15.18 18.64
N TYR A 59 4.44 15.36 19.10
CA TYR A 59 4.99 16.69 19.33
C TYR A 59 5.38 17.31 18.00
N MET A 60 4.99 18.56 17.75
CA MET A 60 5.29 19.28 16.49
C MET A 60 6.79 19.36 16.16
N ARG A 61 7.64 19.30 17.19
CA ARG A 61 9.10 19.28 17.03
C ARG A 61 9.63 17.97 16.47
N HIS A 62 8.94 16.86 16.75
CA HIS A 62 9.43 15.50 16.49
C HIS A 62 8.64 14.78 15.41
N LEU A 63 7.35 15.06 15.27
CA LEU A 63 6.44 14.48 14.27
C LEU A 63 6.32 12.93 14.30
N LYS A 64 6.97 12.28 15.27
CA LYS A 64 6.88 10.85 15.56
C LYS A 64 5.65 10.56 16.42
N LEU A 65 4.89 9.54 16.03
CA LEU A 65 3.68 9.13 16.73
C LEU A 65 3.95 8.59 18.12
N ILE A 66 3.00 8.85 19.01
CA ILE A 66 2.89 8.29 20.35
C ILE A 66 1.45 7.81 20.50
N ALA A 67 1.31 6.49 20.61
CA ALA A 67 0.04 5.81 20.75
C ALA A 67 -0.68 6.18 22.05
N LEU A 68 -2.01 6.27 22.01
CA LEU A 68 -2.89 6.47 23.15
C LEU A 68 -3.97 5.38 23.18
N LYS A 69 -4.20 4.83 24.37
CA LYS A 69 -5.29 3.90 24.65
C LYS A 69 -6.22 4.51 25.69
N ALA A 70 -7.52 4.52 25.41
CA ALA A 70 -8.50 4.90 26.41
C ALA A 70 -8.41 3.92 27.60
N GLY A 71 -8.30 4.48 28.79
CA GLY A 71 -8.23 3.75 30.06
C GLY A 71 -9.50 3.91 30.90
N ASP A 72 -9.49 3.24 32.05
CA ASP A 72 -10.48 3.35 33.12
C ASP A 72 -9.88 4.22 34.26
N PRO A 73 -10.59 5.22 34.82
CA PRO A 73 -11.91 5.76 34.43
C PRO A 73 -11.98 6.43 33.05
N PRO A 74 -13.18 6.54 32.45
CA PRO A 74 -13.40 7.29 31.22
C PRO A 74 -12.80 8.70 31.28
N GLY A 75 -12.10 9.10 30.22
CA GLY A 75 -11.34 10.35 30.16
C GLY A 75 -9.86 10.20 30.53
N ASN A 76 -9.43 9.05 31.05
CA ASN A 76 -8.02 8.71 31.11
C ASN A 76 -7.55 8.09 29.80
N TRP A 77 -6.38 8.52 29.32
CA TRP A 77 -5.69 7.91 28.19
C TRP A 77 -4.27 7.56 28.60
N ARG A 78 -3.79 6.39 28.20
CA ARG A 78 -2.44 5.92 28.51
C ARG A 78 -1.60 5.89 27.25
N GLU A 79 -0.42 6.47 27.33
CA GLU A 79 0.57 6.33 26.28
C GLU A 79 1.00 4.88 26.14
N GLN A 80 1.36 4.47 24.93
CA GLN A 80 1.96 3.16 24.67
C GLN A 80 3.32 3.39 24.02
N ALA A 81 4.39 3.02 24.73
CA ALA A 81 5.76 3.17 24.23
C ALA A 81 6.13 2.12 23.18
N ASP A 82 5.49 0.94 23.23
CA ASP A 82 5.58 -0.13 22.22
C ASP A 82 4.19 -0.74 22.06
N ALA A 83 3.71 -0.87 20.83
CA ALA A 83 2.44 -1.51 20.51
C ALA A 83 2.42 -3.02 20.77
N ARG A 84 3.52 -3.60 21.26
CA ARG A 84 3.59 -4.96 21.79
C ARG A 84 3.43 -5.03 23.32
N ASP A 85 3.50 -3.88 24.00
CA ASP A 85 3.39 -3.78 25.46
C ASP A 85 2.14 -2.99 25.87
N TRP A 86 0.97 -3.45 25.40
CA TRP A 86 -0.34 -2.85 25.68
C TRP A 86 -0.77 -2.87 27.15
N ASP A 87 0.00 -3.55 28.00
CA ASP A 87 -0.27 -3.78 29.42
C ASP A 87 0.69 -3.01 30.34
N ASN A 88 1.50 -2.10 29.79
CA ASN A 88 2.37 -1.25 30.60
C ASN A 88 1.58 -0.27 31.46
N GLN A 89 1.33 -0.66 32.71
CA GLN A 89 0.58 0.16 33.67
C GLN A 89 1.36 1.39 34.17
N ASN A 90 2.67 1.43 33.94
CA ASN A 90 3.55 2.53 34.35
C ASN A 90 3.73 3.60 33.25
N ALA A 91 3.01 3.48 32.12
CA ALA A 91 3.09 4.45 31.04
C ALA A 91 2.48 5.81 31.44
N PRO A 92 2.94 6.92 30.81
CA PRO A 92 2.36 8.24 31.01
C PRO A 92 0.84 8.26 30.79
N ILE A 93 0.15 9.11 31.56
CA ILE A 93 -1.31 9.19 31.59
C ILE A 93 -1.78 10.60 31.28
N TRP A 94 -2.75 10.72 30.37
CA TRP A 94 -3.57 11.90 30.20
C TRP A 94 -4.84 11.73 31.04
N SER A 95 -5.10 12.64 31.98
CA SER A 95 -6.35 12.73 32.70
C SER A 95 -7.13 13.94 32.21
N LEU A 96 -8.09 13.70 31.31
CA LEU A 96 -8.94 14.74 30.74
C LEU A 96 -10.05 15.12 31.73
N THR A 97 -10.11 16.39 32.09
CA THR A 97 -11.10 16.93 33.03
C THR A 97 -12.22 17.69 32.33
N LYS A 98 -12.00 18.08 31.06
CA LYS A 98 -12.99 18.76 30.24
C LYS A 98 -12.85 18.27 28.79
N VAL A 99 -13.97 17.81 28.26
CA VAL A 99 -14.14 17.34 26.88
C VAL A 99 -15.42 17.98 26.38
N ASP A 100 -15.33 18.86 25.38
CA ASP A 100 -16.50 19.48 24.76
C ASP A 100 -16.28 19.73 23.26
N ALA A 101 -17.28 20.33 22.61
CA ALA A 101 -17.21 20.66 21.19
C ALA A 101 -16.07 21.62 20.83
N ALA A 102 -15.55 22.42 21.78
CA ALA A 102 -14.45 23.35 21.54
C ALA A 102 -13.07 22.70 21.71
N GLY A 103 -12.94 21.69 22.58
CA GLY A 103 -11.67 20.99 22.74
C GLY A 103 -11.53 20.16 24.01
N LEU A 104 -10.28 19.88 24.36
CA LEU A 104 -9.88 19.03 25.46
C LEU A 104 -8.97 19.79 26.43
N SER A 105 -9.17 19.59 27.73
CA SER A 105 -8.19 20.00 28.73
C SER A 105 -8.08 19.00 29.87
N GLY A 106 -6.90 18.98 30.49
CA GLY A 106 -6.58 17.98 31.50
C GLY A 106 -5.14 18.09 31.97
N THR A 107 -4.60 16.97 32.44
CA THR A 107 -3.22 16.87 32.91
C THR A 107 -2.56 15.64 32.33
N TRP A 108 -1.38 15.82 31.74
CA TRP A 108 -0.46 14.74 31.43
C TRP A 108 0.39 14.46 32.66
N SER A 109 0.67 13.20 32.98
CA SER A 109 1.50 12.82 34.13
C SER A 109 2.39 11.62 33.84
N ASP A 110 3.62 11.69 34.34
CA ASP A 110 4.61 10.61 34.26
C ASP A 110 5.63 10.77 35.40
N GLN A 111 5.95 9.68 36.09
CA GLN A 111 7.01 9.62 37.13
C GLN A 111 7.04 10.85 38.07
N GLY A 112 5.87 11.27 38.57
CA GLY A 112 5.74 12.41 39.50
C GLY A 112 5.79 13.80 38.86
N LYS A 113 5.95 13.90 37.54
CA LYS A 113 5.78 15.14 36.77
C LYS A 113 4.34 15.25 36.29
N ALA A 114 3.85 16.48 36.21
CA ALA A 114 2.53 16.80 35.70
C ALA A 114 2.59 18.04 34.80
N LEU A 115 1.98 17.97 33.62
CA LEU A 115 1.92 19.05 32.63
C LEU A 115 0.47 19.31 32.22
N PRO A 116 0.02 20.57 32.13
CA PRO A 116 -1.33 20.87 31.68
C PRO A 116 -1.53 20.52 30.21
N ILE A 117 -2.65 19.86 29.89
CA ILE A 117 -3.11 19.61 28.52
C ILE A 117 -4.13 20.71 28.16
N ARG A 118 -3.92 21.37 27.03
CA ARG A 118 -4.87 22.33 26.45
C ARG A 118 -4.89 22.17 24.95
N LEU A 119 -5.95 21.57 24.42
CA LEU A 119 -6.11 21.28 22.99
C LEU A 119 -7.43 21.85 22.49
N GLU A 120 -7.40 22.46 21.32
CA GLU A 120 -8.55 22.95 20.59
C GLU A 120 -8.89 21.95 19.50
N ARG A 121 -10.18 21.71 19.28
CA ARG A 121 -10.65 20.86 18.20
C ARG A 121 -10.35 21.52 16.87
N VAL A 122 -9.89 20.72 15.91
CA VAL A 122 -9.64 21.14 14.54
C VAL A 122 -10.81 20.70 13.66
N GLU A 123 -11.19 21.55 12.71
CA GLU A 123 -12.15 21.19 11.68
C GLU A 123 -11.54 20.14 10.75
N LEU A 124 -12.27 19.05 10.54
CA LEU A 124 -11.86 17.96 9.66
C LEU A 124 -11.99 18.42 8.21
N GLN A 125 -11.02 18.04 7.40
CA GLN A 125 -11.02 18.31 5.96
C GLN A 125 -11.60 17.13 5.17
N ASP A 126 -11.50 15.93 5.71
CA ASP A 126 -12.11 14.70 5.19
C ASP A 126 -12.78 13.90 6.32
N PRO A 127 -13.98 14.29 6.75
CA PRO A 127 -14.69 13.61 7.83
C PRO A 127 -15.23 12.21 7.44
N GLU A 128 -15.18 11.84 6.15
CA GLU A 128 -15.62 10.55 5.63
C GLU A 128 -14.45 9.56 5.43
N GLY A 129 -13.23 9.96 5.79
CA GLY A 129 -12.03 9.12 5.80
C GLY A 129 -12.20 7.83 6.61
N TRP A 130 -11.32 6.87 6.34
CA TRP A 130 -11.40 5.54 6.96
C TRP A 130 -11.12 5.61 8.46
N THR A 131 -10.28 6.56 8.88
CA THR A 131 -10.07 6.93 10.28
C THR A 131 -9.90 8.44 10.40
N LEU A 132 -10.20 9.04 11.54
CA LEU A 132 -9.96 10.49 11.71
C LEU A 132 -8.48 10.89 11.66
N CYS A 133 -7.56 9.93 11.74
CA CYS A 133 -6.13 10.21 11.70
C CYS A 133 -5.51 10.10 10.31
N ASP A 134 -6.30 9.75 9.28
CA ASP A 134 -5.91 9.97 7.88
C ASP A 134 -6.24 11.39 7.40
N ASP A 135 -7.01 12.15 8.20
CA ASP A 135 -7.42 13.51 7.85
C ASP A 135 -6.21 14.45 7.65
N PRO A 136 -6.23 15.31 6.61
CA PRO A 136 -5.18 16.29 6.36
C PRO A 136 -4.85 17.21 7.56
N ALA A 137 -5.81 17.48 8.45
CA ALA A 137 -5.60 18.26 9.67
C ALA A 137 -4.63 17.57 10.65
N PHE A 138 -4.59 16.24 10.66
CA PHE A 138 -3.66 15.45 11.46
C PHE A 138 -2.35 15.18 10.72
N LEU A 139 -2.41 14.82 9.43
CA LEU A 139 -1.23 14.41 8.66
C LEU A 139 -0.40 15.56 8.10
N GLY A 140 -1.04 16.68 7.73
CA GLY A 140 -0.39 17.79 7.04
C GLY A 140 0.93 18.26 7.67
N PRO A 141 1.03 18.44 9.01
CA PRO A 141 2.29 18.83 9.65
C PRO A 141 3.44 17.82 9.53
N ARG A 142 3.11 16.55 9.32
CA ARG A 142 4.05 15.43 9.19
C ARG A 142 4.59 15.29 7.76
N VAL A 143 3.90 15.85 6.78
CA VAL A 143 4.34 15.86 5.38
C VAL A 143 5.43 16.91 5.18
N LYS A 144 6.46 16.54 4.40
CA LYS A 144 7.56 17.41 3.99
C LYS A 144 7.66 17.46 2.46
N PRO A 145 8.17 18.55 1.88
CA PRO A 145 8.49 18.59 0.45
C PRO A 145 9.35 17.40 0.05
N ALA A 146 9.09 16.84 -1.13
CA ALA A 146 9.85 15.70 -1.59
C ALA A 146 11.25 16.10 -2.03
N GLU A 147 12.26 15.38 -1.53
CA GLU A 147 13.65 15.53 -1.90
C GLU A 147 14.22 14.16 -2.24
N PHE A 148 15.16 14.11 -3.20
CA PHE A 148 15.76 12.87 -3.67
C PHE A 148 17.27 13.01 -3.73
N ASP A 149 17.97 11.96 -3.36
CA ASP A 149 19.36 11.75 -3.73
C ASP A 149 19.43 11.03 -5.07
N SER A 150 20.46 11.32 -5.86
CA SER A 150 20.58 10.76 -7.20
C SER A 150 21.88 9.98 -7.35
N VAL A 151 21.76 8.72 -7.77
CA VAL A 151 22.90 7.81 -7.94
C VAL A 151 22.91 7.30 -9.39
N PRO A 152 24.02 7.46 -10.14
CA PRO A 152 24.12 6.90 -11.49
C PRO A 152 24.00 5.38 -11.49
N GLY A 153 23.28 4.84 -12.46
CA GLY A 153 23.09 3.41 -12.67
C GLY A 153 23.15 3.04 -14.16
N ARG A 154 23.30 1.73 -14.43
CA ARG A 154 23.33 1.21 -15.80
C ARG A 154 22.79 -0.22 -15.86
N VAL A 155 21.99 -0.50 -16.89
CA VAL A 155 21.61 -1.87 -17.30
C VAL A 155 21.97 -2.07 -18.77
N GLY A 156 22.83 -3.04 -19.08
CA GLY A 156 23.40 -3.17 -20.42
C GLY A 156 24.09 -1.87 -20.89
N SER A 157 23.57 -1.27 -21.96
CA SER A 157 24.02 0.04 -22.48
C SER A 157 23.10 1.22 -22.10
N PHE A 158 22.10 0.99 -21.25
CA PHE A 158 21.14 1.99 -20.83
C PHE A 158 21.60 2.65 -19.53
N ASP A 159 21.87 3.95 -19.59
CA ASP A 159 22.24 4.77 -18.44
C ASP A 159 21.00 5.38 -17.81
N TYR A 160 20.95 5.39 -16.48
CA TYR A 160 19.88 6.03 -15.72
C TYR A 160 20.43 6.68 -14.45
N MET A 161 19.60 7.47 -13.79
CA MET A 161 19.83 8.02 -12.46
C MET A 161 18.79 7.42 -11.52
N ARG A 162 19.22 6.60 -10.56
CA ARG A 162 18.37 6.18 -9.44
C ARG A 162 18.04 7.40 -8.60
N LEU A 163 16.80 7.51 -8.16
CA LEU A 163 16.27 8.56 -7.29
C LEU A 163 15.88 7.92 -5.98
N ASP A 164 16.65 8.16 -4.93
CA ASP A 164 16.40 7.64 -3.58
C ASP A 164 15.68 8.73 -2.79
N TYR A 165 14.44 8.48 -2.34
CA TYR A 165 13.66 9.46 -1.57
C TYR A 165 14.35 9.74 -0.23
N ARG A 166 14.58 11.02 0.09
CA ARG A 166 15.05 11.44 1.40
C ARG A 166 13.89 11.41 2.39
N THR A 167 13.63 10.24 2.93
CA THR A 167 12.61 10.03 3.93
C THR A 167 12.82 10.97 5.13
N PRO A 168 11.80 11.75 5.55
CA PRO A 168 11.87 12.56 6.76
C PRO A 168 12.22 11.72 7.99
N GLU A 169 12.98 12.31 8.95
CA GLU A 169 13.49 11.58 10.13
C GLU A 169 12.42 10.80 10.90
N HIS A 170 11.20 11.34 11.01
CA HIS A 170 10.11 10.69 11.73
C HIS A 170 9.50 9.48 11.00
N PHE A 171 9.86 9.26 9.74
CA PHE A 171 9.49 8.09 8.93
C PHE A 171 10.68 7.19 8.56
N ALA A 172 11.89 7.51 9.03
CA ALA A 172 13.13 6.88 8.54
C ALA A 172 13.19 5.35 8.71
N ASP A 173 12.49 4.80 9.71
CA ASP A 173 12.45 3.37 9.98
C ASP A 173 11.33 2.62 9.22
N SER A 174 10.41 3.36 8.60
CA SER A 174 9.16 2.81 8.05
C SER A 174 8.98 3.07 6.56
N VAL A 175 9.65 4.07 5.99
CA VAL A 175 9.47 4.45 4.58
C VAL A 175 10.78 4.38 3.80
N ALA A 176 10.81 3.57 2.74
CA ALA A 176 11.90 3.51 1.79
C ALA A 176 11.36 3.51 0.36
N ILE A 177 11.55 4.61 -0.37
CA ILE A 177 11.03 4.74 -1.74
C ILE A 177 12.19 5.08 -2.67
N SER A 178 12.29 4.35 -3.77
CA SER A 178 13.24 4.64 -4.83
C SER A 178 12.63 4.42 -6.21
N GLY A 179 13.07 5.24 -7.14
CA GLY A 179 12.75 5.07 -8.55
C GLY A 179 13.93 5.49 -9.40
N PHE A 180 13.67 5.89 -10.64
CA PHE A 180 14.73 6.37 -11.50
C PHE A 180 14.22 7.33 -12.57
N THR A 181 15.16 8.05 -13.15
CA THR A 181 14.98 8.87 -14.34
C THR A 181 16.10 8.57 -15.33
N PHE A 182 15.94 8.98 -16.58
CA PHE A 182 16.95 8.81 -17.62
C PHE A 182 16.76 9.86 -18.72
N GLU A 183 17.80 10.08 -19.53
CA GLU A 183 17.70 11.00 -20.66
C GLU A 183 16.85 10.36 -21.77
N PRO A 184 15.75 11.00 -22.21
CA PRO A 184 14.92 10.47 -23.29
C PRO A 184 15.72 10.34 -24.60
N ARG A 185 15.71 9.14 -25.20
CA ARG A 185 16.36 8.84 -26.48
C ARG A 185 15.37 8.38 -27.54
N GLU A 186 14.29 7.72 -27.12
CA GLU A 186 13.23 7.22 -27.98
C GLU A 186 11.95 8.08 -27.84
N PRO A 187 11.05 8.10 -28.84
CA PRO A 187 9.88 8.99 -28.83
C PRO A 187 8.94 8.80 -27.63
N GLY A 188 8.79 7.56 -27.15
CA GLY A 188 7.91 7.19 -26.04
C GLY A 188 8.50 7.41 -24.65
N ASP A 189 9.82 7.63 -24.53
CA ASP A 189 10.51 7.70 -23.24
C ASP A 189 9.94 8.77 -22.30
N LYS A 190 9.47 9.90 -22.84
CA LYS A 190 8.85 10.96 -22.02
C LYS A 190 7.53 10.53 -21.39
N ALA A 191 6.74 9.71 -22.08
CA ALA A 191 5.49 9.19 -21.51
C ALA A 191 5.80 8.16 -20.41
N ILE A 192 6.80 7.31 -20.63
CA ILE A 192 7.29 6.36 -19.62
C ILE A 192 7.76 7.09 -18.35
N LEU A 193 8.57 8.14 -18.50
CA LEU A 193 9.02 8.95 -17.36
C LEU A 193 7.87 9.64 -16.63
N ALA A 194 6.82 10.05 -17.33
CA ALA A 194 5.62 10.61 -16.69
C ALA A 194 4.91 9.55 -15.82
N THR A 195 4.78 8.31 -16.31
CA THR A 195 4.24 7.18 -15.52
C THR A 195 5.07 6.90 -14.27
N PHE A 196 6.41 6.98 -14.33
CA PHE A 196 7.24 6.79 -13.14
C PHE A 196 7.15 7.95 -12.16
N ALA A 197 7.05 9.18 -12.67
CA ALA A 197 6.91 10.38 -11.84
C ALA A 197 5.60 10.38 -11.01
N GLU A 198 4.55 9.70 -11.48
CA GLU A 198 3.29 9.56 -10.74
C GLU A 198 3.47 8.77 -9.43
N ARG A 199 4.45 7.86 -9.36
CA ARG A 199 4.74 7.02 -8.19
C ARG A 199 5.73 7.65 -7.20
N LEU A 200 6.46 8.67 -7.63
CA LEU A 200 7.40 9.35 -6.73
C LEU A 200 6.65 10.26 -5.76
N PRO A 201 7.09 10.35 -4.49
CA PRO A 201 6.54 11.28 -3.52
C PRO A 201 6.48 12.71 -4.06
N LYS A 202 5.34 13.37 -3.88
CA LYS A 202 5.12 14.78 -4.25
C LYS A 202 5.27 15.69 -3.03
N GLY A 203 5.31 15.12 -1.83
CA GLY A 203 5.37 15.87 -0.58
C GLY A 203 4.01 16.46 -0.21
N VAL A 204 2.94 15.71 -0.44
CA VAL A 204 1.55 16.09 -0.15
C VAL A 204 0.86 15.01 0.67
N VAL A 205 -0.28 15.33 1.28
CA VAL A 205 -1.01 14.37 2.13
C VAL A 205 -1.56 13.20 1.31
N GLU A 206 -1.86 13.46 0.05
CA GLU A 206 -2.43 12.51 -0.90
C GLU A 206 -1.40 11.54 -1.48
N ASP A 207 -0.12 11.65 -1.12
CA ASP A 207 0.87 10.65 -1.50
C ASP A 207 0.48 9.28 -0.92
N ASP A 208 0.47 8.24 -1.75
CA ASP A 208 0.00 6.89 -1.37
C ASP A 208 0.71 6.34 -0.12
N TYR A 209 2.02 6.59 0.02
CA TYR A 209 2.76 6.16 1.19
C TYR A 209 2.31 6.89 2.46
N ILE A 210 1.92 8.18 2.38
CA ILE A 210 1.42 8.94 3.54
C ILE A 210 0.08 8.35 3.99
N GLN A 211 -0.82 8.09 3.04
CA GLN A 211 -2.09 7.44 3.33
C GLN A 211 -1.89 6.05 3.94
N CYS A 212 -0.94 5.27 3.40
CA CYS A 212 -0.64 3.95 3.93
C CYS A 212 -0.10 4.00 5.37
N VAL A 213 0.98 4.76 5.61
CA VAL A 213 1.60 4.78 6.95
C VAL A 213 0.67 5.38 8.01
N ALA A 214 -0.25 6.27 7.59
CA ALA A 214 -1.29 6.81 8.46
C ALA A 214 -2.37 5.76 8.83
N GLY A 215 -2.68 4.81 7.95
CA GLY A 215 -3.70 3.79 8.20
C GLY A 215 -3.40 2.92 9.44
N ALA A 216 -2.13 2.67 9.75
CA ALA A 216 -1.73 1.95 10.96
C ALA A 216 -1.75 2.83 12.24
N ALA A 217 -1.78 4.16 12.09
CA ALA A 217 -1.63 5.10 13.21
C ALA A 217 -2.74 4.96 14.26
N VAL A 218 -3.98 4.67 13.85
CA VAL A 218 -5.12 4.50 14.78
C VAL A 218 -5.14 3.12 15.40
N VAL A 219 -4.96 2.09 14.59
CA VAL A 219 -5.10 0.70 15.02
C VAL A 219 -3.94 0.31 15.92
N SER A 220 -2.74 0.72 15.52
CA SER A 220 -1.50 0.20 16.08
C SER A 220 -0.73 1.27 16.83
N GLY A 221 -1.03 2.57 16.62
CA GLY A 221 -0.41 3.66 17.36
C GLY A 221 1.00 4.03 16.91
N PHE A 222 1.47 3.42 15.82
CA PHE A 222 2.73 3.69 15.14
C PHE A 222 2.48 3.85 13.63
N ASP A 223 3.46 4.40 12.93
CA ASP A 223 3.40 4.54 11.48
C ASP A 223 3.45 3.17 10.82
N GLY A 224 2.61 2.94 9.81
CA GLY A 224 2.73 1.76 8.96
C GLY A 224 4.07 1.75 8.22
N ASP A 225 4.35 0.64 7.54
CA ASP A 225 5.56 0.53 6.73
C ASP A 225 5.19 0.67 5.24
N TYR A 226 6.07 1.30 4.46
CA TYR A 226 5.90 1.46 3.02
C TYR A 226 7.25 1.43 2.31
N GLN A 227 7.39 0.47 1.41
CA GLN A 227 8.59 0.25 0.62
C GLN A 227 8.21 0.13 -0.84
N GLU A 228 8.88 0.90 -1.68
CA GLU A 228 8.72 0.80 -3.12
C GLU A 228 10.04 1.04 -3.83
N GLU A 229 10.38 0.18 -4.78
CA GLU A 229 11.56 0.31 -5.62
C GLU A 229 11.21 0.01 -7.08
N LEU A 230 11.42 1.00 -7.95
CA LEU A 230 11.39 0.83 -9.40
C LEU A 230 12.84 0.72 -9.89
N THR A 231 13.19 -0.43 -10.47
CA THR A 231 14.54 -0.71 -10.98
C THR A 231 14.50 -1.12 -12.45
N PRO A 232 15.29 -0.48 -13.34
CA PRO A 232 15.47 -0.96 -14.71
C PRO A 232 16.08 -2.36 -14.68
N HIS A 233 15.36 -3.36 -15.17
CA HIS A 233 15.83 -4.75 -15.21
C HIS A 233 16.41 -5.11 -16.60
N PHE A 234 15.81 -4.60 -17.67
CA PHE A 234 16.29 -4.76 -19.03
C PHE A 234 15.94 -3.54 -19.87
N ALA A 235 16.83 -3.13 -20.78
CA ALA A 235 16.56 -2.05 -21.71
C ALA A 235 17.32 -2.22 -23.02
N ASN A 236 16.64 -1.99 -24.14
CA ASN A 236 17.24 -1.79 -25.44
C ASN A 236 16.55 -0.60 -26.15
N SER A 237 16.74 -0.40 -27.46
CA SER A 237 16.09 0.71 -28.18
C SER A 237 14.57 0.54 -28.32
N ALA A 238 14.05 -0.69 -28.22
CA ALA A 238 12.63 -0.97 -28.40
C ALA A 238 11.85 -1.03 -27.09
N PHE A 239 12.45 -1.57 -26.02
CA PHE A 239 11.76 -1.87 -24.78
C PHE A 239 12.53 -1.42 -23.55
N LEU A 240 11.78 -1.08 -22.49
CA LEU A 240 12.25 -0.92 -21.14
C LEU A 240 11.42 -1.83 -20.23
N ASP A 241 12.09 -2.78 -19.59
CA ASP A 241 11.52 -3.59 -18.52
C ASP A 241 11.96 -2.99 -17.17
N VAL A 242 10.97 -2.78 -16.30
CA VAL A 242 11.15 -2.28 -14.94
C VAL A 242 10.64 -3.32 -13.96
N GLN A 243 11.52 -3.78 -13.08
CA GLN A 243 11.12 -4.51 -11.89
C GLN A 243 10.58 -3.52 -10.86
N VAL A 244 9.39 -3.80 -10.36
CA VAL A 244 8.76 -3.12 -9.23
C VAL A 244 8.80 -4.06 -8.05
N THR A 245 9.43 -3.61 -6.97
CA THR A 245 9.36 -4.26 -5.66
C THR A 245 8.52 -3.39 -4.75
N MET A 246 7.53 -3.96 -4.09
CA MET A 246 6.66 -3.25 -3.17
C MET A 246 6.47 -4.05 -1.90
N GLY A 247 6.45 -3.37 -0.76
CA GLY A 247 6.07 -3.94 0.52
C GLY A 247 5.38 -2.88 1.37
N ASP A 248 4.27 -3.22 2.00
CA ASP A 248 3.51 -2.25 2.78
C ASP A 248 2.78 -2.88 3.97
N TYR A 249 2.55 -2.08 5.00
CA TYR A 249 1.66 -2.40 6.11
C TYR A 249 0.88 -1.14 6.51
N CYS A 250 -0.34 -1.02 6.00
CA CYS A 250 -1.18 0.15 6.24
C CYS A 250 -2.20 -0.04 7.40
N GLY A 251 -1.95 -0.95 8.35
CA GLY A 251 -2.85 -1.21 9.49
C GLY A 251 -3.81 -2.40 9.35
N GLY A 252 -3.58 -3.29 8.38
CA GLY A 252 -4.34 -4.52 8.17
C GLY A 252 -3.93 -5.70 9.09
N ALA A 253 -4.38 -6.91 8.75
CA ALA A 253 -4.05 -8.12 9.51
C ALA A 253 -2.60 -8.60 9.29
N TYR A 254 -2.01 -8.27 8.15
CA TYR A 254 -0.67 -8.68 7.75
C TYR A 254 -0.09 -7.65 6.76
N PRO A 255 1.25 -7.61 6.59
CA PRO A 255 1.88 -6.82 5.54
C PRO A 255 1.69 -7.46 4.16
N ASN A 256 1.72 -6.62 3.13
CA ASN A 256 1.79 -7.03 1.73
C ASN A 256 3.24 -6.96 1.25
N PHE A 257 3.60 -7.86 0.33
CA PHE A 257 4.86 -7.81 -0.39
C PHE A 257 4.64 -8.38 -1.79
N GLY A 258 5.33 -7.82 -2.79
CA GLY A 258 5.26 -8.31 -4.16
C GLY A 258 6.41 -7.82 -5.01
N ILE A 259 6.77 -8.64 -5.99
CA ILE A 259 7.68 -8.29 -7.06
C ILE A 259 7.00 -8.57 -8.39
N TRP A 260 7.01 -7.59 -9.28
CA TRP A 260 6.51 -7.76 -10.65
C TRP A 260 7.28 -6.91 -11.64
N HIS A 261 7.10 -7.22 -12.92
CA HIS A 261 7.71 -6.48 -14.02
C HIS A 261 6.65 -5.65 -14.75
N ARG A 262 7.06 -4.47 -15.21
CA ARG A 262 6.31 -3.62 -16.12
C ARG A 262 7.16 -3.38 -17.35
N VAL A 263 6.60 -3.66 -18.52
CA VAL A 263 7.32 -3.57 -19.79
C VAL A 263 6.74 -2.44 -20.60
N PHE A 264 7.59 -1.57 -21.13
CA PHE A 264 7.18 -0.42 -21.93
C PHE A 264 7.78 -0.49 -23.33
N ASP A 265 6.98 -0.19 -24.33
CA ASP A 265 7.47 0.08 -25.69
C ASP A 265 8.03 1.51 -25.72
N ARG A 266 9.32 1.64 -26.00
CA ARG A 266 10.02 2.93 -25.99
C ARG A 266 9.71 3.81 -27.20
N ALA A 267 9.12 3.26 -28.26
CA ALA A 267 8.67 4.03 -29.41
C ALA A 267 7.32 4.71 -29.13
N THR A 268 6.38 4.04 -28.47
CA THR A 268 5.04 4.58 -28.19
C THR A 268 4.91 5.17 -26.79
N GLY A 269 5.69 4.65 -25.84
CA GLY A 269 5.60 4.96 -24.42
C GLY A 269 4.52 4.19 -23.67
N GLU A 270 3.85 3.25 -24.35
CA GLU A 270 2.77 2.44 -23.79
C GLU A 270 3.31 1.22 -23.05
N GLU A 271 2.59 0.82 -21.99
CA GLU A 271 2.85 -0.44 -21.30
C GLU A 271 2.40 -1.62 -22.19
N VAL A 272 3.25 -2.63 -22.30
CA VAL A 272 3.08 -3.79 -23.16
C VAL A 272 2.43 -4.91 -22.35
N ASP A 273 1.23 -5.31 -22.76
CA ASP A 273 0.66 -6.59 -22.35
C ASP A 273 1.34 -7.73 -23.11
N LEU A 274 2.33 -8.35 -22.46
CA LEU A 274 3.09 -9.48 -22.99
C LEU A 274 2.23 -10.70 -23.27
N THR A 275 1.06 -10.86 -22.63
CA THR A 275 0.20 -12.03 -22.89
C THR A 275 -0.33 -12.01 -24.33
N THR A 276 -0.43 -10.82 -24.94
CA THR A 276 -0.83 -10.66 -26.36
C THR A 276 0.23 -11.14 -27.36
N TRP A 277 1.44 -11.45 -26.91
CA TRP A 277 2.50 -12.00 -27.76
C TRP A 277 2.32 -13.50 -28.00
N PHE A 278 1.42 -14.15 -27.28
CA PHE A 278 1.24 -15.59 -27.28
C PHE A 278 0.00 -16.02 -28.07
N THR A 279 0.03 -17.26 -28.53
CA THR A 279 -1.14 -17.95 -29.08
C THR A 279 -2.02 -18.50 -27.95
N ALA A 280 -3.21 -18.98 -28.31
CA ALA A 280 -4.12 -19.64 -27.38
C ALA A 280 -3.53 -20.91 -26.73
N ASP A 281 -2.46 -21.48 -27.30
CA ASP A 281 -1.77 -22.65 -26.76
C ASP A 281 -0.89 -22.29 -25.54
N ALA A 282 -0.56 -21.01 -25.35
CA ALA A 282 0.19 -20.51 -24.19
C ALA A 282 -0.67 -19.69 -23.24
N PHE A 283 -1.58 -18.85 -23.76
CA PHE A 283 -2.48 -18.06 -22.93
C PHE A 283 -3.91 -18.11 -23.43
N THR A 284 -4.85 -18.42 -22.55
CA THR A 284 -6.29 -18.32 -22.84
C THR A 284 -6.89 -17.16 -22.04
N VAL A 285 -7.82 -16.43 -22.65
CA VAL A 285 -8.57 -15.38 -21.96
C VAL A 285 -9.85 -15.99 -21.40
N THR A 286 -10.05 -15.86 -20.10
CA THR A 286 -11.28 -16.31 -19.44
C THR A 286 -12.48 -15.41 -19.76
N ASP A 287 -13.68 -15.85 -19.42
CA ASP A 287 -14.91 -15.03 -19.52
C ASP A 287 -14.83 -13.71 -18.72
N TRP A 288 -13.90 -13.63 -17.75
CA TRP A 288 -13.62 -12.45 -16.93
C TRP A 288 -12.53 -11.55 -17.50
N GLY A 289 -12.05 -11.83 -18.72
CA GLY A 289 -11.04 -11.04 -19.41
C GLY A 289 -9.61 -11.21 -18.88
N SER A 290 -9.38 -12.12 -17.93
CA SER A 290 -8.05 -12.36 -17.37
C SER A 290 -7.31 -13.45 -18.17
N PRO A 291 -6.08 -13.19 -18.65
CA PRO A 291 -5.26 -14.20 -19.33
C PRO A 291 -4.76 -15.25 -18.34
N GLN A 292 -4.80 -16.52 -18.77
CA GLN A 292 -4.37 -17.68 -18.00
C GLN A 292 -3.31 -18.47 -18.77
N ALA A 293 -2.19 -18.76 -18.12
CA ALA A 293 -1.12 -19.56 -18.72
C ALA A 293 -1.54 -21.03 -18.88
N SER A 294 -1.20 -21.62 -20.02
CA SER A 294 -1.46 -23.04 -20.28
C SER A 294 -0.58 -23.94 -19.41
N GLU A 295 -1.02 -25.18 -19.18
CA GLU A 295 -0.23 -26.21 -18.48
C GLU A 295 1.19 -26.35 -19.07
N ASN A 296 1.32 -26.27 -20.40
CA ASN A 296 2.61 -26.38 -21.07
C ASN A 296 3.55 -25.22 -20.74
N LEU A 297 3.06 -23.98 -20.78
CA LEU A 297 3.88 -22.82 -20.47
C LEU A 297 4.31 -22.82 -18.99
N ARG A 298 3.39 -23.17 -18.09
CA ARG A 298 3.66 -23.32 -16.65
C ARG A 298 4.71 -24.39 -16.39
N ALA A 299 4.59 -25.55 -17.02
CA ALA A 299 5.55 -26.64 -16.87
C ALA A 299 6.96 -26.23 -17.34
N ILE A 300 7.06 -25.50 -18.46
CA ILE A 300 8.35 -25.01 -18.97
C ILE A 300 8.96 -23.97 -18.02
N ALA A 301 8.15 -23.08 -17.46
CA ALA A 301 8.59 -22.09 -16.48
C ALA A 301 9.11 -22.78 -15.20
N VAL A 302 8.30 -23.64 -14.59
CA VAL A 302 8.66 -24.38 -13.37
C VAL A 302 9.88 -25.29 -13.60
N ALA A 303 10.09 -25.81 -14.81
CA ALA A 303 11.29 -26.58 -15.13
C ALA A 303 12.61 -25.78 -14.97
N GLN A 304 12.54 -24.45 -15.01
CA GLN A 304 13.67 -23.53 -14.78
C GLN A 304 13.91 -23.20 -13.30
N TRP A 305 13.03 -23.63 -12.40
CA TRP A 305 13.19 -23.38 -10.96
C TRP A 305 14.36 -24.19 -10.36
N PRO A 306 14.90 -23.75 -9.19
CA PRO A 306 15.88 -24.53 -8.43
C PRO A 306 15.41 -25.97 -8.23
N LYS A 307 16.35 -26.93 -8.28
CA LYS A 307 16.01 -28.37 -8.21
C LYS A 307 15.67 -28.84 -6.81
N ASP A 308 16.03 -28.06 -5.81
CA ASP A 308 15.78 -28.25 -4.39
C ASP A 308 14.61 -27.41 -3.86
N GLU A 309 13.81 -26.83 -4.76
CA GLU A 309 12.61 -26.07 -4.40
C GLU A 309 11.56 -26.94 -3.68
N ASP A 310 10.77 -26.31 -2.80
CA ASP A 310 9.74 -27.02 -2.04
C ASP A 310 8.71 -27.66 -3.01
N PRO A 311 8.47 -28.98 -2.90
CA PRO A 311 7.46 -29.64 -3.71
C PRO A 311 6.07 -29.00 -3.64
N GLU A 312 5.69 -28.42 -2.50
CA GLU A 312 4.41 -27.72 -2.34
C GLU A 312 4.37 -26.43 -3.17
N CYS A 313 5.47 -25.68 -3.23
CA CYS A 313 5.58 -24.50 -4.10
C CYS A 313 5.53 -24.89 -5.58
N VAL A 314 6.23 -25.98 -5.96
CA VAL A 314 6.21 -26.51 -7.34
C VAL A 314 4.79 -26.93 -7.75
N GLU A 315 4.10 -27.70 -6.90
CA GLU A 315 2.72 -28.13 -7.15
C GLU A 315 1.78 -26.92 -7.28
N THR A 316 1.88 -25.99 -6.33
CA THR A 316 1.05 -24.77 -6.32
C THR A 316 1.24 -23.95 -7.59
N ALA A 317 2.48 -23.74 -8.04
CA ALA A 317 2.77 -23.01 -9.27
C ALA A 317 2.24 -23.71 -10.54
N LEU A 318 2.29 -25.05 -10.60
CA LEU A 318 1.75 -25.81 -11.73
C LEU A 318 0.22 -25.74 -11.81
N TYR A 319 -0.46 -25.56 -10.67
CA TYR A 319 -1.92 -25.40 -10.63
C TYR A 319 -2.37 -23.95 -10.84
N GLU A 320 -1.56 -22.95 -10.50
CA GLU A 320 -1.90 -21.53 -10.63
C GLU A 320 -1.98 -21.10 -12.10
N PRO A 321 -3.14 -20.66 -12.61
CA PRO A 321 -3.25 -20.21 -14.01
C PRO A 321 -2.80 -18.75 -14.20
N GLY A 322 -2.78 -17.92 -13.17
CA GLY A 322 -2.31 -16.53 -13.24
C GLY A 322 -0.79 -16.44 -13.22
N TRP A 323 -0.21 -15.79 -14.23
CA TRP A 323 1.25 -15.63 -14.35
C TRP A 323 1.61 -14.20 -14.70
N ARG A 324 2.64 -13.68 -14.05
CA ARG A 324 3.24 -12.37 -14.34
C ARG A 324 4.42 -12.57 -15.26
N LEU A 325 4.61 -11.63 -16.19
CA LEU A 325 5.63 -11.71 -17.23
C LEU A 325 6.55 -10.50 -17.20
N GLY A 326 7.78 -10.68 -17.66
CA GLY A 326 8.75 -9.63 -17.92
C GLY A 326 9.70 -10.02 -19.04
N LEU A 327 10.65 -9.14 -19.38
CA LEU A 327 11.61 -9.32 -20.44
C LEU A 327 13.06 -9.30 -19.93
N SER A 328 13.87 -10.13 -20.56
CA SER A 328 15.33 -10.09 -20.47
C SER A 328 15.94 -10.36 -21.85
N ALA A 329 17.25 -10.15 -21.98
CA ALA A 329 17.96 -10.48 -23.21
C ALA A 329 17.96 -12.00 -23.47
N GLU A 330 18.01 -12.79 -22.41
CA GLU A 330 18.16 -14.24 -22.44
C GLU A 330 16.81 -14.96 -22.64
N GLY A 331 15.71 -14.37 -22.17
CA GLY A 331 14.41 -15.03 -22.17
C GLY A 331 13.24 -14.20 -21.68
N LEU A 332 12.09 -14.86 -21.63
CA LEU A 332 10.88 -14.36 -20.99
C LEU A 332 11.02 -14.57 -19.47
N LEU A 333 10.86 -13.51 -18.69
CA LEU A 333 10.73 -13.64 -17.24
C LEU A 333 9.31 -14.07 -16.91
N ALA A 334 9.16 -15.03 -16.00
CA ALA A 334 7.86 -15.54 -15.58
C ALA A 334 7.84 -15.87 -14.09
N SER A 335 6.74 -15.54 -13.43
CA SER A 335 6.43 -15.95 -12.05
C SER A 335 4.93 -16.24 -11.92
N PRO A 336 4.51 -17.26 -11.14
CA PRO A 336 3.10 -17.42 -10.80
C PRO A 336 2.62 -16.21 -10.00
N ALA A 337 1.34 -15.87 -10.15
CA ALA A 337 0.66 -14.85 -9.36
C ALA A 337 -0.15 -15.54 -8.26
N LEU A 338 0.48 -15.78 -7.11
CA LEU A 338 -0.08 -16.59 -6.04
C LEU A 338 -0.88 -15.74 -5.04
N PRO A 339 -1.88 -16.33 -4.36
CA PRO A 339 -2.55 -15.67 -3.25
C PRO A 339 -1.56 -15.42 -2.10
N HIS A 340 -1.87 -14.45 -1.25
CA HIS A 340 -1.00 -14.02 -0.14
C HIS A 340 -0.45 -15.17 0.71
N VAL A 341 -1.29 -16.18 1.01
CA VAL A 341 -0.91 -17.36 1.80
C VAL A 341 0.20 -18.22 1.18
N ALA A 342 0.42 -18.10 -0.13
CA ALA A 342 1.45 -18.82 -0.89
C ALA A 342 2.44 -17.87 -1.58
N ALA A 343 2.44 -16.57 -1.24
CA ALA A 343 3.31 -15.58 -1.88
C ALA A 343 4.81 -15.88 -1.73
N ALA A 344 5.21 -16.60 -0.68
CA ALA A 344 6.58 -17.06 -0.49
C ALA A 344 7.06 -18.04 -1.58
N CYS A 345 6.15 -18.67 -2.31
CA CYS A 345 6.44 -19.55 -3.44
C CYS A 345 6.51 -18.81 -4.78
N GLU A 346 6.34 -17.49 -4.84
CA GLU A 346 6.48 -16.73 -6.08
C GLU A 346 7.95 -16.60 -6.47
N ILE A 347 8.37 -17.37 -7.47
CA ILE A 347 9.74 -17.37 -7.98
C ILE A 347 9.75 -16.85 -9.42
N TRP A 348 10.49 -15.77 -9.62
CA TRP A 348 10.83 -15.27 -10.95
C TRP A 348 11.91 -16.15 -11.59
N THR A 349 11.63 -16.65 -12.78
CA THR A 349 12.58 -17.42 -13.57
C THR A 349 12.66 -16.91 -15.01
N THR A 350 13.76 -17.20 -15.68
CA THR A 350 13.96 -16.87 -17.10
C THR A 350 13.71 -18.10 -17.95
N ILE A 351 12.70 -18.06 -18.81
CA ILE A 351 12.45 -19.08 -19.83
C ILE A 351 13.23 -18.70 -21.09
N PRO A 352 14.21 -19.51 -21.52
CA PRO A 352 14.99 -19.22 -22.72
C PRO A 352 14.12 -19.01 -23.96
N TRP A 353 14.43 -18.00 -24.77
CA TRP A 353 13.56 -17.61 -25.88
C TRP A 353 13.34 -18.70 -26.96
N ASP A 354 14.23 -19.68 -27.08
CA ASP A 354 14.05 -20.83 -27.97
C ASP A 354 12.95 -21.79 -27.48
N GLN A 355 12.74 -21.89 -26.17
CA GLN A 355 11.63 -22.63 -25.57
C GLN A 355 10.31 -21.87 -25.64
N VAL A 356 10.36 -20.54 -25.67
CA VAL A 356 9.18 -19.66 -25.79
C VAL A 356 8.67 -19.59 -27.24
N GLU A 357 9.56 -19.64 -28.23
CA GLU A 357 9.26 -19.45 -29.66
C GLU A 357 8.04 -20.25 -30.19
N PRO A 358 7.86 -21.54 -29.86
CA PRO A 358 6.73 -22.32 -30.36
C PRO A 358 5.36 -21.77 -29.96
N PHE A 359 5.31 -20.96 -28.89
CA PHE A 359 4.08 -20.42 -28.33
C PHE A 359 3.74 -19.01 -28.82
N LEU A 360 4.69 -18.33 -29.48
CA LEU A 360 4.49 -16.95 -29.93
C LEU A 360 3.50 -16.87 -31.09
N SER A 361 2.67 -15.82 -31.06
CA SER A 361 1.87 -15.39 -32.20
C SER A 361 2.76 -14.71 -33.26
N ASP A 362 2.18 -14.35 -34.42
CA ASP A 362 2.91 -13.55 -35.41
C ASP A 362 3.39 -12.22 -34.81
N LYS A 363 2.51 -11.54 -34.07
CA LYS A 363 2.87 -10.34 -33.29
C LYS A 363 4.01 -10.64 -32.33
N GLY A 364 3.92 -11.71 -31.53
CA GLY A 364 4.99 -12.05 -30.58
C GLY A 364 6.34 -12.28 -31.24
N ARG A 365 6.38 -12.91 -32.42
CA ARG A 365 7.61 -13.08 -33.20
C ARG A 365 8.17 -11.76 -33.72
N GLU A 366 7.31 -10.87 -34.20
CA GLU A 366 7.69 -9.52 -34.63
C GLU A 366 8.28 -8.71 -33.47
N GLU A 367 7.62 -8.71 -32.32
CA GLU A 367 8.07 -8.00 -31.12
C GLU A 367 9.38 -8.61 -30.58
N ARG A 368 9.51 -9.94 -30.56
CA ARG A 368 10.76 -10.62 -30.20
C ARG A 368 11.91 -10.20 -31.13
N ALA A 369 11.65 -9.97 -32.41
CA ALA A 369 12.71 -9.52 -33.33
C ALA A 369 13.26 -8.13 -32.95
N ARG A 370 12.45 -7.27 -32.32
CA ARG A 370 12.87 -5.96 -31.80
C ARG A 370 13.71 -6.05 -30.51
N LEU A 371 13.79 -7.22 -29.88
CA LEU A 371 14.65 -7.43 -28.70
C LEU A 371 16.13 -7.58 -29.05
N ARG A 372 16.45 -7.93 -30.29
CA ARG A 372 17.79 -8.34 -30.74
C ARG A 372 18.70 -7.19 -31.14
#